data_AF-A0AAV3ZBF2-F1
#
_entry.id   AF-A0AAV3ZBF2-F1
#
_cell.length_a   1.000
_cell.length_b   1.000
_cell.length_c   1.000
_cell.angle_alpha   90.00
_cell.angle_beta   90.00
_cell.angle_gamma   90.00
#
_symmetry.space_group_name_H-M   'P 1'
#
loop_
_entity.id
_entity.type
_entity.pdbx_description
1 polymer ?
#
loop_
_entity_poly.entity_id
_entity_poly.type
_entity_poly.pdbx_seq_one_letter_code
_entity_poly.pdbx_strand_id
1 'polypeptide(L)'
;QLDRIEEGMDQINQDMRDAEKNLEGLEKCCGLCVLPWKRSKNFEKGSDYNKTWKASEDGKVNTNGPRVVVDPGNGAGPMGGYITRITNDAREDEMEQNISEVSGMVTNLRNMAVDMGNEIESQNKQLDRINQKGMSNETRITAANQRATKLLKEN
;
A
#
# COMPACT_ATOMS: atom_id res chain seq x y z
N GLN A 1 4.85 -7.93 -0.79
CA GLN A 1 6.22 -7.33 -0.78
C GLN A 1 6.18 -5.96 -0.12
N LEU A 2 5.23 -5.12 -0.52
CA LEU A 2 4.97 -3.83 0.12
C LEU A 2 4.69 -3.96 1.62
N ASP A 3 4.02 -5.02 2.07
CA ASP A 3 3.79 -5.27 3.52
C ASP A 3 5.11 -5.32 4.31
N ARG A 4 6.11 -6.05 3.79
CA ARG A 4 7.44 -6.12 4.44
C ARG A 4 8.15 -4.78 4.44
N ILE A 5 7.91 -3.93 3.44
CA ILE A 5 8.48 -2.58 3.38
C ILE A 5 7.78 -1.70 4.41
N GLU A 6 6.46 -1.78 4.50
CA GLU A 6 5.65 -1.06 5.49
C GLU A 6 6.03 -1.46 6.92
N GLU A 7 6.17 -2.76 7.19
CA GLU A 7 6.70 -3.30 8.45
C GLU A 7 8.13 -2.79 8.74
N GLY A 8 8.99 -2.74 7.71
CA GLY A 8 10.33 -2.18 7.84
C GLY A 8 10.30 -0.68 8.22
N MET A 9 9.35 0.08 7.69
CA MET A 9 9.16 1.49 8.11
C MET A 9 8.70 1.60 9.56
N ASP A 10 7.85 0.68 10.02
CA ASP A 10 7.43 0.60 11.43
C ASP A 10 8.60 0.24 12.35
N GLN A 11 9.47 -0.68 11.94
CA GLN A 11 10.68 -1.03 12.67
C GLN A 11 11.63 0.17 12.79
N ILE A 12 11.92 0.88 11.70
CA ILE A 12 12.77 2.08 11.73
C ILE A 12 12.19 3.13 12.68
N ASN A 13 10.87 3.31 12.67
CA ASN A 13 10.22 4.26 13.58
C ASN A 13 10.38 3.86 15.05
N GLN A 14 10.35 2.56 15.38
CA GLN A 14 10.65 2.06 16.72
C GLN A 14 12.12 2.29 17.09
N ASP A 15 13.05 1.90 16.22
CA ASP A 15 14.49 2.05 16.45
C ASP A 15 14.87 3.52 16.68
N MET A 16 14.25 4.44 15.92
CA MET A 16 14.45 5.88 16.09
C MET A 16 13.96 6.41 17.44
N ARG A 17 12.94 5.80 18.07
CA ARG A 17 12.52 6.19 19.43
C ARG A 17 13.63 5.90 20.43
N ASP A 18 14.29 4.77 20.29
CA ASP A 18 15.34 4.37 21.22
C ASP A 18 16.64 5.14 20.94
N ALA A 19 16.96 5.41 19.68
CA ALA A 19 18.06 6.30 19.30
C ALA A 19 17.88 7.71 19.88
N GLU A 20 16.68 8.29 19.80
CA GLU A 20 16.36 9.61 20.35
C GLU A 20 16.50 9.63 21.89
N LYS A 21 16.00 8.61 22.60
CA LYS A 21 16.17 8.50 24.06
C LYS A 21 17.64 8.40 24.47
N ASN A 22 18.43 7.64 23.72
CA ASN A 22 19.86 7.50 23.98
C ASN A 22 20.60 8.83 23.75
N LEU A 23 20.27 9.57 22.69
CA LEU A 23 20.80 10.91 22.45
C LEU A 23 20.41 11.90 23.57
N GLU A 24 19.16 11.88 24.05
CA GLU A 24 18.75 12.67 25.22
C GLU A 24 19.51 12.29 26.49
N GLY A 25 19.90 11.01 26.64
CA GLY A 25 20.77 10.54 27.71
C GLY A 25 22.17 11.15 27.65
N LEU A 26 22.74 11.26 26.44
CA LEU A 26 24.05 11.84 26.19
C LEU A 26 24.06 13.38 26.28
N GLU A 27 22.91 14.04 26.07
CA GLU A 27 22.75 15.50 26.25
C GLU A 27 22.71 15.94 27.74
N LYS A 28 22.58 14.99 28.69
CA LYS A 28 22.57 15.29 30.14
C LYS A 28 23.99 15.54 30.65
N CYS A 29 24.27 16.77 31.07
CA CYS A 29 25.49 17.11 31.81
C CYS A 29 25.41 16.56 33.25
N CYS A 30 26.45 15.83 33.68
CA CYS A 30 26.69 15.43 35.07
C CYS A 30 25.51 14.72 35.78
N GLY A 31 24.92 13.71 35.15
CA GLY A 31 24.16 12.64 35.83
C GLY A 31 22.76 12.98 36.37
N LEU A 32 22.38 14.26 36.54
CA LEU A 32 21.10 14.61 37.19
C LEU A 32 20.29 15.75 36.53
N CYS A 33 20.86 16.59 35.67
CA CYS A 33 20.15 17.77 35.15
C CYS A 33 20.31 17.95 33.63
N VAL A 34 19.21 17.79 32.87
CA VAL A 34 19.10 18.36 31.52
C VAL A 34 18.99 19.88 31.70
N LEU A 35 19.92 20.67 31.16
CA LEU A 35 19.78 22.12 31.11
C LEU A 35 18.41 22.45 30.46
N PRO A 36 17.50 23.20 31.12
CA PRO A 36 16.16 23.48 30.58
C PRO A 36 16.18 24.10 29.18
N TRP A 37 17.31 24.72 28.82
CA TRP A 37 17.58 25.40 27.56
C TRP A 37 18.05 24.46 26.43
N LYS A 38 18.43 23.20 26.74
CA LYS A 38 18.79 22.16 25.75
C LYS A 38 17.70 21.09 25.57
N ARG A 39 16.52 21.26 26.18
CA ARG A 39 15.42 20.29 26.05
C ARG A 39 14.91 20.27 24.61
N SER A 40 15.20 19.20 23.88
CA SER A 40 14.73 19.03 22.52
C SER A 40 13.22 18.74 22.47
N LYS A 41 12.56 19.09 21.37
CA LYS A 41 11.12 18.82 21.18
C LYS A 41 10.89 17.33 20.91
N ASN A 42 9.95 16.72 21.63
CA ASN A 42 9.53 15.34 21.40
C ASN A 42 8.81 15.24 20.05
N PHE A 43 9.42 14.52 19.09
CA PHE A 43 8.88 14.33 17.75
C PHE A 43 7.49 13.65 17.77
N GLU A 44 7.29 12.72 18.71
CA GLU A 44 6.03 11.96 18.87
C GLU A 44 4.81 12.79 19.30
N LYS A 45 5.03 14.01 19.81
CA LYS A 45 3.94 14.90 20.24
C LYS A 45 3.43 15.79 19.10
N GLY A 46 3.99 15.69 17.89
CA GLY A 46 3.54 16.44 16.73
C GLY A 46 2.20 15.94 16.17
N SER A 47 1.39 16.85 15.62
CA SER A 47 0.18 16.51 14.85
C SER A 47 0.50 15.57 13.68
N ASP A 48 1.64 15.81 13.03
CA ASP A 48 2.07 15.07 11.84
C ASP A 48 2.46 13.64 12.19
N TYR A 49 3.06 13.43 13.38
CA TYR A 49 3.34 12.10 13.90
C TYR A 49 2.06 11.29 14.13
N ASN A 50 1.05 11.91 14.74
CA ASN A 50 -0.24 11.27 14.99
C ASN A 50 -0.91 10.88 13.67
N LYS A 51 -0.87 11.77 12.66
CA LYS A 51 -1.44 11.49 11.34
C LYS A 51 -0.73 10.32 10.64
N THR A 52 0.59 10.25 10.68
CA THR A 52 1.32 9.19 9.96
C THR A 52 1.32 7.83 10.67
N TRP A 53 1.40 7.83 12.01
CA TRP A 53 1.66 6.60 12.79
C TRP A 53 0.49 6.11 13.63
N LYS A 54 -0.58 6.92 13.76
CA LYS A 54 -1.78 6.56 14.53
C LYS A 54 -3.07 6.67 13.72
N ALA A 55 -3.03 7.17 12.49
CA ALA A 55 -4.20 7.09 11.61
C ALA A 55 -4.42 5.64 11.19
N SER A 56 -5.51 5.05 11.69
CA SER A 56 -6.06 3.80 11.19
C SER A 56 -6.94 4.11 9.99
N GLU A 57 -6.33 4.53 8.87
CA GLU A 57 -7.00 4.56 7.57
C GLU A 57 -6.77 3.21 6.87
N ASP A 58 -7.23 2.13 7.50
CA ASP A 58 -7.51 0.88 6.79
C ASP A 58 -8.82 1.07 6.03
N GLY A 59 -8.75 1.91 4.99
CA GLY A 59 -9.85 2.07 4.05
C GLY A 59 -10.13 0.71 3.41
N LYS A 60 -11.23 0.08 3.80
CA LYS A 60 -11.69 -1.22 3.29
C LYS A 60 -11.73 -1.16 1.76
N VAL A 61 -10.73 -1.75 1.11
CA VAL A 61 -10.70 -1.88 -0.35
C VAL A 61 -11.86 -2.80 -0.72
N ASN A 62 -12.83 -2.28 -1.46
CA ASN A 62 -14.00 -3.06 -1.85
C ASN A 62 -13.60 -4.04 -2.96
N THR A 63 -13.08 -5.20 -2.56
CA THR A 63 -12.75 -6.31 -3.45
C THR A 63 -13.99 -7.00 -4.04
N ASN A 64 -15.21 -6.64 -3.61
CA ASN A 64 -16.47 -7.21 -4.09
C ASN A 64 -17.08 -6.42 -5.27
N GLY A 65 -16.24 -5.94 -6.19
CA GLY A 65 -16.72 -5.45 -7.48
C GLY A 65 -17.54 -6.51 -8.21
N PRO A 66 -18.52 -6.14 -9.06
CA PRO A 66 -19.37 -7.10 -9.75
C PRO A 66 -18.53 -8.00 -10.67
N ARG A 67 -18.32 -9.25 -10.25
CA ARG A 67 -17.70 -10.31 -11.03
C ARG A 67 -18.75 -10.92 -11.96
N VAL A 68 -18.38 -11.14 -13.21
CA VAL A 68 -19.26 -11.83 -14.15
C VAL A 68 -18.87 -13.30 -14.14
N VAL A 69 -19.77 -14.12 -13.60
CA VAL A 69 -19.74 -15.56 -13.79
C VAL A 69 -20.51 -15.86 -15.07
N VAL A 70 -19.80 -16.28 -16.12
CA VAL A 70 -20.44 -16.92 -17.27
C VAL A 70 -20.70 -18.35 -16.86
N ASP A 71 -21.94 -18.65 -16.51
CA ASP A 71 -22.40 -20.03 -16.36
C ASP A 71 -22.53 -20.65 -17.74
N PRO A 72 -21.83 -21.76 -18.05
CA PRO A 72 -21.98 -22.47 -19.32
C PRO A 72 -23.38 -23.09 -19.50
N GLY A 73 -24.18 -23.24 -18.44
CA GLY A 73 -25.55 -23.77 -18.49
C GLY A 73 -26.64 -22.73 -18.75
N ASN A 74 -26.42 -21.48 -18.38
CA ASN A 74 -27.40 -20.40 -18.45
C ASN A 74 -26.77 -19.16 -19.11
N GLY A 75 -26.23 -19.39 -20.31
CA GLY A 75 -25.53 -18.41 -21.12
C GLY A 75 -26.36 -17.15 -21.34
N ALA A 76 -25.95 -16.06 -20.69
CA ALA A 76 -26.27 -14.70 -21.11
C ALA A 76 -25.51 -14.33 -22.40
N GLY A 77 -25.46 -15.25 -23.37
CA GLY A 77 -25.20 -14.93 -24.76
C GLY A 77 -26.46 -14.30 -25.36
N PRO A 78 -26.34 -13.59 -26.49
CA PRO A 78 -27.53 -13.17 -27.23
C PRO A 78 -28.42 -14.39 -27.44
N MET A 79 -29.72 -14.26 -27.21
CA MET A 79 -30.73 -15.33 -27.26
C MET A 79 -30.88 -15.99 -28.67
N GLY A 80 -29.88 -15.84 -29.55
CA GLY A 80 -29.83 -16.33 -30.93
C GLY A 80 -28.44 -16.77 -31.41
N GLY A 81 -27.50 -17.10 -30.51
CA GLY A 81 -26.12 -17.46 -30.88
C GLY A 81 -25.26 -16.22 -31.18
N TYR A 82 -23.95 -16.40 -31.23
CA TYR A 82 -22.99 -15.33 -31.49
C TYR A 82 -22.87 -15.00 -32.99
N ILE A 83 -23.15 -15.97 -33.86
CA ILE A 83 -23.09 -15.87 -35.31
C ILE A 83 -24.49 -16.00 -35.90
N THR A 84 -24.85 -15.07 -36.80
CA THR A 84 -26.06 -15.21 -37.62
C THR A 84 -25.80 -16.23 -38.73
N ARG A 85 -26.62 -17.29 -38.77
CA ARG A 85 -26.50 -18.35 -39.79
C ARG A 85 -27.06 -17.90 -41.13
N ILE A 86 -26.31 -18.06 -42.22
CA ILE A 86 -26.70 -17.70 -43.59
C ILE A 86 -26.75 -18.96 -44.46
N THR A 87 -25.68 -19.75 -44.47
CA THR A 87 -25.58 -20.98 -45.28
C THR A 87 -25.86 -22.25 -44.48
N ASN A 88 -25.89 -22.16 -43.14
CA ASN A 88 -26.06 -23.25 -42.20
C ASN A 88 -25.09 -24.42 -42.47
N ASP A 89 -23.83 -24.07 -42.72
CA ASP A 89 -22.75 -25.02 -43.02
C ASP A 89 -21.83 -25.24 -41.81
N ALA A 90 -20.96 -26.25 -41.91
CA ALA A 90 -20.04 -26.61 -40.83
C ALA A 90 -19.03 -25.50 -40.48
N ARG A 91 -18.80 -24.53 -41.36
CA ARG A 91 -17.93 -23.38 -41.07
C ARG A 91 -18.63 -22.41 -40.13
N GLU A 92 -19.92 -22.15 -40.34
CA GLU A 92 -20.72 -21.35 -39.40
C GLU A 92 -20.82 -22.00 -38.02
N ASP A 93 -20.94 -23.33 -37.94
CA ASP A 93 -20.90 -24.06 -36.66
C ASP A 93 -19.53 -23.95 -35.96
N GLU A 94 -18.42 -24.05 -36.70
CA GLU A 94 -17.07 -23.86 -36.14
C GLU A 94 -16.86 -22.40 -35.66
N MET A 95 -17.36 -21.41 -36.41
CA MET A 95 -17.32 -20.02 -35.99
C MET A 95 -18.12 -19.76 -34.71
N GLU A 96 -19.30 -20.37 -34.58
CA GLU A 96 -20.12 -20.27 -33.36
C GLU A 96 -19.38 -20.86 -32.15
N GLN A 97 -18.79 -22.05 -32.31
CA GLN A 97 -18.01 -22.69 -31.24
C GLN A 97 -16.80 -21.82 -30.84
N ASN A 98 -16.01 -21.37 -31.81
CA ASN A 98 -14.82 -20.56 -31.55
C ASN A 98 -15.19 -19.23 -30.86
N ILE A 99 -16.28 -18.57 -31.27
CA ILE A 99 -16.71 -17.31 -30.63
C ILE A 99 -17.28 -17.54 -29.23
N SER A 100 -17.96 -18.66 -28.98
CA SER A 100 -18.39 -19.05 -27.63
C SER A 100 -17.19 -19.24 -26.70
N GLU A 101 -16.14 -19.94 -27.16
CA GLU A 101 -14.90 -20.10 -26.41
C GLU A 101 -14.20 -18.74 -26.16
N VAL A 102 -14.17 -17.87 -27.18
CA VAL A 102 -13.66 -16.50 -27.04
C VAL A 102 -14.47 -15.70 -26.02
N SER A 103 -15.80 -15.85 -25.97
CA SER A 103 -16.65 -15.18 -24.98
C SER A 103 -16.31 -15.61 -23.54
N GLY A 104 -16.02 -16.90 -23.33
CA GLY A 104 -15.50 -17.42 -22.06
C GLY A 104 -14.13 -16.82 -21.71
N MET A 105 -13.20 -16.79 -22.66
CA MET A 105 -11.88 -16.16 -22.47
C MET A 105 -11.98 -14.67 -22.12
N VAL A 106 -12.86 -13.92 -22.80
CA VAL A 106 -13.10 -12.49 -22.54
C VAL A 106 -13.66 -12.27 -21.12
N THR A 107 -14.51 -13.17 -20.63
CA THR A 107 -15.04 -13.11 -19.26
C THR A 107 -13.93 -13.32 -18.24
N ASN A 108 -13.05 -14.29 -18.45
CA ASN A 108 -11.90 -14.52 -17.58
C ASN A 108 -10.95 -13.32 -17.59
N LEU A 109 -10.68 -12.74 -18.76
CA LEU A 109 -9.89 -11.51 -18.90
C LEU A 109 -10.53 -10.34 -18.14
N ARG A 110 -11.86 -10.19 -18.22
CA ARG A 110 -12.59 -9.16 -17.44
C ARG A 110 -12.43 -9.37 -15.95
N ASN A 111 -12.58 -10.60 -15.46
CA ASN A 111 -12.44 -10.89 -14.03
C ASN A 111 -11.01 -10.61 -13.54
N MET A 112 -9.99 -11.02 -14.30
CA MET A 112 -8.59 -10.68 -14.00
C MET A 112 -8.32 -9.18 -14.02
N ALA A 113 -8.93 -8.44 -14.96
CA ALA A 113 -8.81 -6.99 -15.01
C ALA A 113 -9.43 -6.30 -13.79
N VAL A 114 -10.58 -6.79 -13.31
CA VAL A 114 -11.22 -6.30 -12.08
C VAL A 114 -10.35 -6.60 -10.86
N ASP A 115 -9.86 -7.83 -10.73
CA ASP A 115 -9.03 -8.24 -9.60
C ASP A 115 -7.71 -7.46 -9.57
N MET A 116 -7.05 -7.32 -10.72
CA MET A 116 -5.84 -6.51 -10.86
C MET A 116 -6.10 -5.03 -10.56
N GLY A 117 -7.23 -4.48 -11.00
CA GLY A 117 -7.61 -3.09 -10.71
C GLY A 117 -7.77 -2.83 -9.21
N ASN A 118 -8.47 -3.72 -8.51
CA ASN A 118 -8.65 -3.62 -7.06
C ASN A 118 -7.32 -3.76 -6.30
N GLU A 119 -6.47 -4.70 -6.74
CA GLU A 119 -5.15 -4.91 -6.15
C GLU A 119 -4.25 -3.68 -6.33
N ILE A 120 -4.24 -3.07 -7.52
CA ILE A 120 -3.49 -1.82 -7.78
C ILE A 120 -3.99 -0.68 -6.88
N GLU A 121 -5.31 -0.52 -6.73
CA GLU A 121 -5.85 0.53 -5.85
C GLU A 121 -5.42 0.31 -4.39
N SER A 122 -5.45 -0.94 -3.91
CA SER A 122 -4.98 -1.33 -2.58
C SER A 122 -3.49 -1.00 -2.40
N GLN A 123 -2.66 -1.41 -3.35
CA GLN A 123 -1.23 -1.19 -3.32
C GLN A 123 -0.88 0.30 -3.40
N ASN A 124 -1.63 1.11 -4.16
CA ASN A 124 -1.43 2.57 -4.20
C ASN A 124 -1.66 3.21 -2.82
N LYS A 125 -2.75 2.84 -2.13
CA LYS A 125 -3.01 3.34 -0.76
C LYS A 125 -1.90 2.92 0.20
N GLN A 126 -1.39 1.69 0.07
CA GLN A 126 -0.26 1.21 0.86
C GLN A 126 1.03 2.01 0.56
N LEU A 127 1.31 2.30 -0.71
CA LEU A 127 2.45 3.13 -1.10
C LEU A 127 2.37 4.54 -0.52
N ASP A 128 1.18 5.15 -0.49
CA ASP A 128 0.98 6.46 0.12
C ASP A 128 1.33 6.45 1.62
N ARG A 129 0.93 5.40 2.35
CA ARG A 129 1.30 5.23 3.76
C ARG A 129 2.80 5.02 3.93
N ILE A 130 3.40 4.14 3.12
CA ILE A 130 4.85 3.90 3.14
C ILE A 130 5.61 5.20 2.89
N ASN A 131 5.15 6.01 1.93
CA ASN A 131 5.78 7.29 1.61
C ASN A 131 5.69 8.28 2.78
N GLN A 132 4.52 8.41 3.42
CA GLN A 132 4.36 9.26 4.60
C GLN A 132 5.25 8.78 5.78
N LYS A 133 5.29 7.47 6.04
CA LYS A 133 6.18 6.88 7.05
C LYS A 133 7.66 7.13 6.71
N GLY A 134 8.04 6.98 5.44
CA GLY A 134 9.37 7.23 4.92
C GLY A 134 9.84 8.68 5.15
N MET A 135 9.03 9.66 4.74
CA MET A 135 9.32 11.09 4.97
C MET A 135 9.45 11.42 6.47
N SER A 136 8.58 10.84 7.30
CA SER A 136 8.65 11.01 8.76
C SER A 136 9.96 10.44 9.31
N ASN A 137 10.34 9.23 8.89
CA ASN A 137 11.58 8.58 9.33
C ASN A 137 12.82 9.36 8.87
N GLU A 138 12.86 9.82 7.62
CA GLU A 138 13.95 10.63 7.08
C GLU A 138 14.19 11.91 7.90
N THR A 139 13.10 12.61 8.23
CA THR A 139 13.17 13.84 9.05
C THR A 139 13.73 13.54 10.43
N ARG A 140 13.29 12.45 11.08
CA ARG A 140 13.79 12.03 12.39
C ARG A 140 15.26 11.65 12.35
N ILE A 141 15.66 10.84 11.39
CA ILE A 141 17.04 10.37 11.22
C ILE A 141 17.97 11.57 11.00
N THR A 142 17.58 12.51 10.12
CA THR A 142 18.37 13.71 9.83
C THR A 142 18.54 14.56 11.09
N ALA A 143 17.46 14.80 11.84
CA ALA A 143 17.50 15.58 13.07
C ALA A 143 18.35 14.90 14.15
N ALA A 144 18.19 13.59 14.36
CA ALA A 144 18.99 12.82 15.30
C ALA A 144 20.47 12.82 14.93
N ASN A 145 20.80 12.68 13.64
CA ASN A 145 22.18 12.70 13.15
C ASN A 145 22.83 14.08 13.36
N GLN A 146 22.09 15.17 13.12
CA GLN A 146 22.57 16.53 13.43
C GLN A 146 22.86 16.71 14.93
N ARG A 147 21.99 16.20 15.81
CA ARG A 147 22.20 16.23 17.27
C ARG A 147 23.43 15.42 17.68
N ALA A 148 23.55 14.18 17.19
CA ALA A 148 24.69 13.32 17.44
C ALA A 148 26.00 13.97 17.00
N THR A 149 26.03 14.55 15.80
CA THR A 149 27.20 15.26 15.27
C THR A 149 27.59 16.45 16.14
N LYS A 150 26.61 17.19 16.69
CA LYS A 150 26.87 18.30 17.61
C LYS A 150 27.49 17.81 18.92
N LEU A 151 26.97 16.71 19.50
CA LEU A 151 27.53 16.11 20.70
C LEU A 151 28.98 15.63 20.51
N LEU A 152 29.31 15.08 19.34
CA LEU A 152 30.68 14.68 19.01
C LEU A 152 31.65 15.86 18.88
N LYS A 153 31.15 17.07 18.58
CA LYS A 153 31.97 18.29 18.50
C LYS A 153 32.06 19.04 19.82
N GLU A 154 31.12 18.81 20.74
CA GLU A 154 31.06 19.44 22.07
C GLU A 154 31.79 18.62 23.15
N ASN A 155 32.17 17.37 22.87
CA ASN A 155 33.14 16.58 23.66
C ASN A 155 34.56 16.77 23.11
#